data_AF-A0A1S1K2I0-F1
#
_entry.id   AF-A0A1S1K2I0-F1
#
_cell.length_a   1.000
_cell.length_b   1.000
_cell.length_c   1.000
_cell.angle_alpha   90.00
_cell.angle_beta   90.00
_cell.angle_gamma   90.00
#
_symmetry.space_group_name_H-M   'P 1'
#
loop_
_entity.id
_entity.type
_entity.pdbx_description
1 polymer ?
#
loop_
_entity_poly.entity_id
_entity_poly.type
_entity_poly.pdbx_seq_one_letter_code
_entity_poly.pdbx_strand_id
1 'polypeptide(L)'
;MLVVVVVLFAAFVTFLVLFIVSRRQLTRARREIERMKLDDEDRRRKRRRGVAPLAIKTVFQTADMLINKGLGATVRNSIEDLAGWAQVERPDLARLTADGRVVIVFSDIEGSTEYNASMGDRAWVKLLEKHNKLVQSCVDKHGGHVVKTQGDGFMIAFADPKNAVRFATDVQRALAENPQRWQAIRVRIGVHMGTSVRRGDDLFGLDVAMAARVAGQADGGEVLVSEPVGEAVRPFGDVVLGAPREVELKGLPGSHVLYPVLAEREAGV
;
A
#
# COMPACT_ATOMS: atom_id res chain seq x y z
N MET A 1 -56.81 -44.43 -3.45
CA MET A 1 -56.51 -43.84 -4.78
C MET A 1 -56.57 -42.31 -4.77
N LEU A 2 -57.69 -41.68 -4.38
CA LEU A 2 -57.85 -40.21 -4.39
C LEU A 2 -56.77 -39.44 -3.60
N VAL A 3 -56.46 -39.87 -2.37
CA VAL A 3 -55.48 -39.19 -1.49
C VAL A 3 -54.07 -39.19 -2.10
N VAL A 4 -53.67 -40.31 -2.73
CA VAL A 4 -52.35 -40.42 -3.37
C VAL A 4 -52.25 -39.48 -4.58
N VAL A 5 -53.33 -39.34 -5.35
CA VAL A 5 -53.39 -38.42 -6.51
C VAL A 5 -53.28 -36.96 -6.05
N VAL A 6 -53.94 -36.58 -4.95
CA VAL A 6 -53.88 -35.21 -4.42
C VAL A 6 -52.48 -34.87 -3.91
N VAL A 7 -51.80 -35.78 -3.21
CA VAL A 7 -50.44 -35.57 -2.70
C VAL A 7 -49.43 -35.44 -3.85
N LEU A 8 -49.53 -36.29 -4.88
CA LEU A 8 -48.65 -36.22 -6.05
C LEU A 8 -48.86 -34.92 -6.85
N PHE A 9 -50.11 -34.46 -6.96
CA PHE A 9 -50.41 -33.19 -7.62
C PHE A 9 -49.82 -31.99 -6.85
N ALA A 10 -49.94 -31.96 -5.51
CA ALA A 10 -49.36 -30.91 -4.67
C ALA A 10 -47.82 -30.88 -4.74
N ALA A 11 -47.18 -32.04 -4.77
CA ALA A 11 -45.73 -32.17 -4.95
C ALA A 11 -45.27 -31.69 -6.34
N PHE A 12 -46.05 -31.98 -7.39
CA PHE A 12 -45.76 -31.52 -8.74
C PHE A 12 -45.87 -30.00 -8.85
N VAL A 13 -46.89 -29.38 -8.25
CA VAL A 13 -47.06 -27.92 -8.27
C VAL A 13 -45.92 -27.22 -7.53
N THR A 14 -45.51 -27.72 -6.36
CA THR A 14 -44.38 -27.15 -5.61
C THR A 14 -43.06 -27.28 -6.37
N PHE A 15 -42.80 -28.44 -7.01
CA PHE A 15 -41.63 -28.63 -7.86
C PHE A 15 -41.63 -27.72 -9.08
N LEU A 16 -42.79 -27.53 -9.73
CA LEU A 16 -42.94 -26.65 -10.88
C LEU A 16 -42.66 -25.18 -10.49
N VAL A 17 -43.16 -24.73 -9.34
CA VAL A 17 -42.90 -23.38 -8.83
C VAL A 17 -41.42 -23.19 -8.52
N LEU A 18 -40.78 -24.13 -7.82
CA LEU A 18 -39.34 -24.08 -7.52
C LEU A 18 -38.49 -24.07 -8.80
N PHE A 19 -38.86 -24.87 -9.80
CA PHE A 19 -38.18 -24.91 -11.09
C PHE A 19 -38.29 -23.59 -11.85
N ILE A 20 -39.47 -22.95 -11.86
CA ILE A 20 -39.69 -21.64 -12.48
C ILE A 20 -38.89 -20.55 -11.75
N VAL A 21 -38.87 -20.55 -10.42
CA VAL A 21 -38.12 -19.58 -9.62
C VAL A 21 -36.62 -19.74 -9.85
N SER A 22 -36.10 -20.97 -9.85
CA SER A 22 -34.68 -21.26 -10.12
C SER A 22 -34.26 -20.81 -11.53
N ARG A 23 -35.08 -21.13 -12.55
CA ARG A 23 -34.85 -20.66 -13.94
C ARG A 23 -34.86 -19.13 -14.05
N ARG A 24 -35.72 -18.44 -13.28
CA ARG A 24 -35.78 -16.97 -13.24
C ARG A 24 -34.58 -16.35 -12.52
N GLN A 25 -34.08 -16.98 -11.46
CA GLN A 25 -32.88 -16.49 -10.75
C GLN A 25 -31.62 -16.66 -11.61
N LEU A 26 -31.47 -17.80 -12.30
CA LEU A 26 -30.34 -18.07 -13.19
C LEU A 26 -30.29 -17.12 -14.40
N THR A 27 -31.46 -16.74 -14.93
CA THR A 27 -31.52 -15.76 -16.03
C THR A 27 -31.24 -14.34 -15.58
N ARG A 28 -31.56 -13.96 -14.33
CA ARG A 28 -31.17 -12.66 -13.76
C ARG A 28 -29.66 -12.58 -13.52
N ALA A 29 -29.06 -13.61 -12.92
CA ALA A 29 -27.62 -13.67 -12.68
C ALA A 29 -26.80 -13.65 -14.00
N ARG A 30 -27.25 -14.36 -15.04
CA ARG A 30 -26.58 -14.33 -16.36
C ARG A 30 -26.64 -12.95 -17.02
N ARG A 31 -27.78 -12.25 -16.94
CA ARG A 31 -27.93 -10.90 -17.49
C ARG A 31 -27.07 -9.87 -16.78
N GLU A 32 -26.83 -10.05 -15.49
CA GLU A 32 -25.99 -9.15 -14.70
C GLU A 32 -24.51 -9.32 -15.05
N ILE A 33 -24.05 -10.56 -15.23
CA ILE A 33 -22.70 -10.86 -15.73
C ILE A 33 -22.50 -10.30 -17.15
N GLU A 34 -23.51 -10.41 -18.02
CA GLU A 34 -23.44 -9.91 -19.39
C GLU A 34 -23.43 -8.36 -19.44
N ARG A 35 -24.18 -7.69 -18.55
CA ARG A 35 -24.10 -6.23 -18.36
C ARG A 35 -22.73 -5.78 -17.85
N MET A 36 -22.16 -6.50 -16.87
CA MET A 36 -20.82 -6.19 -16.36
C MET A 36 -19.73 -6.35 -17.43
N LYS A 37 -19.87 -7.34 -18.32
CA LYS A 37 -18.94 -7.53 -19.45
C LYS A 37 -19.06 -6.42 -20.49
N LEU A 38 -20.27 -5.99 -20.82
CA LEU A 38 -20.50 -4.89 -21.76
C LEU A 38 -20.01 -3.54 -21.20
N ASP A 39 -20.18 -3.30 -19.89
CA ASP A 39 -19.66 -2.12 -19.21
C ASP A 39 -18.11 -2.12 -19.13
N ASP A 40 -17.47 -3.28 -18.92
CA ASP A 40 -16.00 -3.38 -18.96
C ASP A 40 -15.45 -3.16 -20.38
N GLU A 41 -16.12 -3.71 -21.41
CA GLU A 41 -15.74 -3.47 -22.80
C GLU A 41 -15.91 -2.00 -23.22
N ASP A 42 -16.99 -1.33 -22.82
CA ASP A 42 -17.21 0.10 -23.12
C ASP A 42 -16.21 0.99 -22.37
N ARG A 43 -15.84 0.63 -21.12
CA ARG A 43 -14.74 1.27 -20.37
C ARG A 43 -13.39 1.10 -21.06
N ARG A 44 -13.09 -0.10 -21.58
CA ARG A 44 -11.85 -0.37 -22.34
C ARG A 44 -11.83 0.39 -23.67
N ARG A 45 -12.97 0.51 -24.35
CA ARG A 45 -13.10 1.27 -25.61
C ARG A 45 -12.89 2.77 -25.40
N LYS A 46 -13.43 3.35 -24.33
CA LYS A 46 -13.20 4.75 -23.95
C LYS A 46 -11.74 5.03 -23.56
N ARG A 47 -11.03 4.07 -22.95
CA ARG A 47 -9.59 4.20 -22.62
C ARG A 47 -8.64 4.18 -23.84
N ARG A 48 -9.08 3.69 -25.00
CA ARG A 48 -8.25 3.62 -26.23
C ARG A 48 -8.22 4.90 -27.06
N ARG A 49 -9.06 5.89 -26.76
CA ARG A 49 -9.05 7.20 -27.43
C ARG A 49 -8.74 8.30 -26.42
N GLY A 50 -7.50 8.79 -26.43
CA GLY A 50 -7.12 10.04 -25.78
C GLY A 50 -5.85 9.94 -24.93
N VAL A 51 -4.80 10.64 -25.39
CA VAL A 51 -3.55 10.89 -24.68
C VAL A 51 -3.74 12.09 -23.73
N ALA A 52 -3.50 11.89 -22.42
CA ALA A 52 -3.26 12.86 -21.32
C ALA A 52 -4.27 14.00 -21.04
N PRO A 53 -4.15 14.77 -19.93
CA PRO A 53 -3.82 14.43 -18.53
C PRO A 53 -5.03 14.74 -17.59
N LEU A 54 -5.15 14.11 -16.41
CA LEU A 54 -6.11 14.61 -15.40
C LEU A 54 -5.55 14.50 -13.98
N ALA A 55 -5.20 15.67 -13.47
CA ALA A 55 -5.21 15.98 -12.05
C ALA A 55 -6.62 15.77 -11.46
N ILE A 56 -6.68 15.74 -10.12
CA ILE A 56 -7.85 15.72 -9.24
C ILE A 56 -8.30 14.30 -8.83
N LYS A 57 -7.79 13.87 -7.67
CA LYS A 57 -8.59 13.12 -6.69
C LYS A 57 -8.34 13.62 -5.26
N THR A 58 -8.27 14.95 -5.10
CA THR A 58 -8.05 15.69 -3.85
C THR A 58 -9.25 15.67 -2.88
N VAL A 59 -10.12 14.65 -2.86
CA VAL A 59 -11.33 14.69 -2.00
C VAL A 59 -11.71 13.34 -1.35
N PHE A 60 -10.79 12.41 -1.07
CA PHE A 60 -11.18 11.13 -0.45
C PHE A 60 -10.41 10.67 0.80
N GLN A 61 -9.78 11.57 1.55
CA GLN A 61 -9.08 11.19 2.79
C GLN A 61 -9.82 11.50 4.10
N THR A 62 -10.97 12.20 4.06
CA THR A 62 -11.76 12.49 5.28
C THR A 62 -12.73 11.36 5.66
N ALA A 63 -12.95 10.37 4.78
CA ALA A 63 -13.95 9.33 5.01
C ALA A 63 -13.45 8.16 5.87
N ASP A 64 -12.14 7.86 5.88
CA ASP A 64 -11.61 6.72 6.66
C ASP A 64 -11.43 7.01 8.15
N MET A 65 -11.45 8.29 8.57
CA MET A 65 -11.36 8.63 10.00
C MET A 65 -12.65 8.32 10.79
N LEU A 66 -13.74 7.89 10.12
CA LEU A 66 -15.06 7.78 10.76
C LEU A 66 -15.81 6.45 10.60
N ILE A 67 -15.25 5.42 9.96
CA ILE A 67 -15.95 4.13 9.82
C ILE A 67 -15.08 2.97 10.32
N ASN A 68 -14.81 2.97 11.63
CA ASN A 68 -14.94 1.79 12.50
C ASN A 68 -14.52 2.14 13.94
N LYS A 69 -15.49 2.52 14.77
CA LYS A 69 -15.32 2.55 16.23
C LYS A 69 -15.26 1.12 16.77
N GLY A 70 -14.41 0.88 17.77
CA GLY A 70 -14.58 -0.23 18.72
C GLY A 70 -13.41 -0.38 19.68
N LEU A 71 -13.65 -0.16 20.97
CA LEU A 71 -12.69 -0.33 22.05
C LEU A 71 -12.02 -1.72 22.03
N GLY A 72 -10.69 -1.73 22.19
CA GLY A 72 -9.93 -2.89 22.65
C GLY A 72 -9.62 -3.95 21.59
N ALA A 73 -8.68 -3.69 20.69
CA ALA A 73 -7.97 -4.74 19.97
C ALA A 73 -6.65 -4.18 19.40
N THR A 74 -5.57 -4.39 20.15
CA THR A 74 -4.15 -4.39 19.73
C THR A 74 -3.65 -3.21 18.89
N VAL A 75 -2.79 -2.37 19.48
CA VAL A 75 -1.99 -1.35 18.79
C VAL A 75 -1.21 -2.02 17.66
N ARG A 76 -1.70 -1.89 16.42
CA ARG A 76 -0.95 -2.24 15.22
C ARG A 76 -0.35 -0.97 14.64
N ASN A 77 0.93 -1.03 14.28
CA ASN A 77 1.59 0.06 13.58
C ASN A 77 0.99 0.19 12.17
N SER A 78 0.85 1.41 11.67
CA SER A 78 0.26 1.71 10.35
C SER A 78 0.90 0.91 9.19
N ILE A 79 2.21 0.63 9.28
CA ILE A 79 2.94 -0.22 8.33
C ILE A 79 2.43 -1.68 8.33
N GLU A 80 2.15 -2.25 9.48
CA GLU A 80 1.69 -3.65 9.57
C GLU A 80 0.27 -3.82 9.01
N ASP A 81 -0.60 -2.83 9.24
CA ASP A 81 -1.95 -2.82 8.67
C ASP A 81 -1.91 -2.69 7.14
N LEU A 82 -1.03 -1.84 6.60
CA LEU A 82 -0.82 -1.72 5.16
C LEU A 82 -0.27 -3.02 4.55
N ALA A 83 0.71 -3.66 5.20
CA ALA A 83 1.26 -4.93 4.75
C ALA A 83 0.21 -6.05 4.75
N GLY A 84 -0.59 -6.14 5.82
CA GLY A 84 -1.69 -7.11 5.91
C GLY A 84 -2.75 -6.89 4.84
N TRP A 85 -3.11 -5.63 4.55
CA TRP A 85 -4.01 -5.32 3.44
C TRP A 85 -3.42 -5.73 2.08
N ALA A 86 -2.15 -5.42 1.81
CA ALA A 86 -1.53 -5.69 0.53
C ALA A 86 -1.39 -7.20 0.24
N GLN A 87 -1.23 -8.03 1.29
CA GLN A 87 -1.28 -9.49 1.17
C GLN A 87 -2.64 -10.01 0.69
N VAL A 88 -3.73 -9.36 1.11
CA VAL A 88 -5.11 -9.74 0.76
C VAL A 88 -5.50 -9.16 -0.60
N GLU A 89 -5.31 -7.86 -0.80
CA GLU A 89 -5.79 -7.16 -2.00
C GLU A 89 -4.92 -7.41 -3.23
N ARG A 90 -3.61 -7.64 -3.03
CA ARG A 90 -2.63 -7.90 -4.10
C ARG A 90 -2.68 -6.86 -5.24
N PRO A 91 -2.35 -5.59 -4.96
CA PRO A 91 -2.40 -4.55 -5.97
C PRO A 91 -1.50 -4.86 -7.18
N ASP A 92 -2.00 -4.60 -8.40
CA ASP A 92 -1.28 -4.84 -9.66
C ASP A 92 -0.16 -3.81 -9.87
N LEU A 93 0.96 -4.01 -9.16
CA LEU A 93 2.17 -3.18 -9.28
C LEU A 93 3.05 -3.58 -10.47
N ALA A 94 2.81 -4.74 -11.08
CA ALA A 94 3.55 -5.22 -12.26
C ALA A 94 3.44 -4.29 -13.48
N ARG A 95 2.49 -3.36 -13.48
CA ARG A 95 2.35 -2.34 -14.54
C ARG A 95 3.34 -1.18 -14.39
N LEU A 96 3.99 -1.05 -13.24
CA LEU A 96 4.92 0.05 -12.98
C LEU A 96 6.24 -0.14 -13.72
N THR A 97 6.61 -1.37 -14.08
CA THR A 97 7.86 -1.66 -14.79
C THR A 97 7.68 -2.69 -15.89
N ALA A 98 8.49 -2.55 -16.95
CA ALA A 98 8.45 -3.46 -18.09
C ALA A 98 9.15 -4.81 -17.80
N ASP A 99 10.09 -4.83 -16.86
CA ASP A 99 10.87 -6.00 -16.46
C ASP A 99 10.27 -6.75 -15.26
N GLY A 100 9.19 -6.22 -14.67
CA GLY A 100 8.50 -6.82 -13.53
C GLY A 100 9.18 -6.59 -12.19
N ARG A 101 10.25 -5.79 -12.10
CA ARG A 101 10.83 -5.41 -10.80
C ARG A 101 10.07 -4.24 -10.21
N VAL A 102 9.78 -4.27 -8.91
CA VAL A 102 9.13 -3.15 -8.23
C VAL A 102 9.90 -2.80 -6.97
N VAL A 103 9.98 -1.51 -6.69
CA VAL A 103 10.54 -1.00 -5.45
C VAL A 103 9.40 -0.56 -4.56
N ILE A 104 9.34 -1.11 -3.36
CA ILE A 104 8.30 -0.89 -2.37
C ILE A 104 8.90 -0.08 -1.23
N VAL A 105 8.24 1.01 -0.89
CA VAL A 105 8.60 1.89 0.22
C VAL A 105 7.48 1.86 1.23
N PHE A 106 7.84 1.67 2.49
CA PHE A 106 6.96 1.90 3.62
C PHE A 106 7.48 3.07 4.44
N SER A 107 6.58 3.91 4.93
CA SER A 107 6.90 4.94 5.90
C SER A 107 5.80 5.11 6.93
N ASP A 108 6.14 5.47 8.16
CA ASP A 108 5.21 5.91 9.21
C ASP A 108 5.87 6.94 10.16
N ILE A 109 5.06 7.60 10.99
CA ILE A 109 5.55 8.48 12.04
C ILE A 109 5.87 7.62 13.27
N GLU A 110 7.09 7.74 13.76
CA GLU A 110 7.51 7.10 15.00
C GLU A 110 6.71 7.67 16.19
N GLY A 111 6.15 6.79 17.02
CA GLY A 111 5.39 7.19 18.20
C GLY A 111 4.09 7.94 17.87
N SER A 112 3.49 7.68 16.71
CA SER A 112 2.30 8.41 16.22
C SER A 112 1.11 8.36 17.17
N THR A 113 0.96 7.26 17.93
CA THR A 113 -0.10 7.12 18.94
C THR A 113 0.13 8.05 20.12
N GLU A 114 1.37 8.15 20.60
CA GLU A 114 1.78 9.04 21.69
C GLU A 114 1.66 10.51 21.27
N TYR A 115 2.06 10.84 20.05
CA TYR A 115 1.84 12.18 19.48
C TYR A 115 0.35 12.52 19.47
N ASN A 116 -0.50 11.67 18.91
CA ASN A 116 -1.94 11.92 18.86
C ASN A 116 -2.54 12.14 20.27
N ALA A 117 -2.20 11.26 21.23
CA ALA A 117 -2.69 11.35 22.60
C ALA A 117 -2.28 12.66 23.30
N SER A 118 -1.05 13.14 23.08
CA SER A 118 -0.50 14.34 23.74
C SER A 118 -0.98 15.66 23.13
N MET A 119 -1.18 15.72 21.81
CA MET A 119 -1.57 16.95 21.11
C MET A 119 -3.08 17.11 20.92
N GLY A 120 -3.82 16.01 21.05
CA GLY A 120 -5.25 15.92 20.80
C GLY A 120 -5.61 15.86 19.31
N ASP A 121 -6.72 15.18 19.03
CA ASP A 121 -7.16 14.79 17.68
C ASP A 121 -7.12 15.93 16.65
N ARG A 122 -7.60 17.13 17.03
CA ARG A 122 -7.69 18.27 16.08
C ARG A 122 -6.32 18.78 15.64
N ALA A 123 -5.33 18.79 16.54
CA ALA A 123 -3.98 19.21 16.20
C ALA A 123 -3.29 18.12 15.37
N TRP A 124 -3.51 16.85 15.73
CA TRP A 124 -2.97 15.70 15.03
C TRP A 124 -3.45 15.61 13.58
N VAL A 125 -4.76 15.76 13.34
CA VAL A 125 -5.32 15.74 11.98
C VAL A 125 -4.70 16.84 11.11
N LYS A 126 -4.50 18.05 11.64
CA LYS A 126 -3.85 19.15 10.89
C LYS A 126 -2.38 18.85 10.58
N LEU A 127 -1.67 18.16 11.48
CA LEU A 127 -0.29 17.75 11.25
C LEU A 127 -0.24 16.65 10.18
N LEU A 128 -1.09 15.64 10.27
CA LEU A 128 -1.22 14.59 9.27
C LEU A 128 -1.55 15.15 7.88
N GLU A 129 -2.47 16.09 7.76
CA GLU A 129 -2.76 16.73 6.46
C GLU A 129 -1.53 17.41 5.85
N LYS A 130 -0.69 18.07 6.66
CA LYS A 130 0.54 18.70 6.19
C LYS A 130 1.59 17.66 5.82
N HIS A 131 1.75 16.63 6.66
CA HIS A 131 2.68 15.53 6.44
C HIS A 131 2.33 14.78 5.14
N ASN A 132 1.06 14.42 4.95
CA ASN A 132 0.59 13.71 3.77
C ASN A 132 0.81 14.53 2.49
N LYS A 133 0.62 15.86 2.55
CA LYS A 133 0.92 16.75 1.42
C LYS A 133 2.42 16.79 1.09
N LEU A 134 3.29 16.80 2.11
CA LEU A 134 4.74 16.73 1.90
C LEU A 134 5.12 15.42 1.22
N VAL A 135 4.68 14.29 1.78
CA VAL A 135 4.98 12.96 1.24
C VAL A 135 4.47 12.85 -0.19
N GLN A 136 3.23 13.23 -0.48
CA GLN A 136 2.68 13.19 -1.84
C GLN A 136 3.50 14.05 -2.82
N SER A 137 3.90 15.27 -2.41
CA SER A 137 4.74 16.15 -3.24
C SER A 137 6.08 15.49 -3.57
N CYS A 138 6.71 14.81 -2.61
CA CYS A 138 7.94 14.05 -2.83
C CYS A 138 7.70 12.83 -3.73
N VAL A 139 6.59 12.10 -3.57
CA VAL A 139 6.24 10.96 -4.43
C VAL A 139 6.10 11.42 -5.88
N ASP A 140 5.36 12.50 -6.12
CA ASP A 140 5.13 13.06 -7.45
C ASP A 140 6.44 13.52 -8.10
N LYS A 141 7.31 14.18 -7.32
CA LYS A 141 8.64 14.65 -7.77
C LYS A 141 9.52 13.52 -8.28
N HIS A 142 9.46 12.34 -7.67
CA HIS A 142 10.33 11.20 -7.98
C HIS A 142 9.63 10.12 -8.82
N GLY A 143 8.42 10.41 -9.34
CA GLY A 143 7.69 9.49 -10.22
C GLY A 143 7.21 8.22 -9.53
N GLY A 144 6.94 8.29 -8.23
CA GLY A 144 6.38 7.18 -7.46
C GLY A 144 4.85 7.10 -7.56
N HIS A 145 4.29 6.04 -6.98
CA HIS A 145 2.86 5.83 -6.91
C HIS A 145 2.46 5.45 -5.49
N VAL A 146 1.61 6.26 -4.84
CA VAL A 146 1.00 5.89 -3.56
C VAL A 146 0.01 4.75 -3.79
N VAL A 147 0.35 3.57 -3.29
CA VAL A 147 -0.50 2.38 -3.39
C VAL A 147 -1.64 2.47 -2.38
N LYS A 148 -1.30 2.81 -1.14
CA LYS A 148 -2.28 3.00 -0.06
C LYS A 148 -1.70 3.86 1.06
N THR A 149 -2.59 4.52 1.79
CA THR A 149 -2.31 5.26 3.03
C THR A 149 -3.14 4.68 4.17
N GLN A 150 -2.59 4.64 5.38
CA GLN A 150 -3.30 4.24 6.60
C GLN A 150 -2.87 5.18 7.73
N GLY A 151 -3.70 6.16 8.09
CA GLY A 151 -3.33 7.17 9.08
C GLY A 151 -2.11 8.00 8.65
N ASP A 152 -1.00 7.81 9.36
CA ASP A 152 0.34 8.36 9.09
C ASP A 152 1.21 7.46 8.20
N GLY A 153 0.77 6.22 7.96
CA GLY A 153 1.51 5.23 7.20
C GLY A 153 1.28 5.34 5.69
N PHE A 154 2.33 5.12 4.91
CA PHE A 154 2.29 5.05 3.45
C PHE A 154 2.89 3.74 2.93
N MET A 155 2.24 3.17 1.91
CA MET A 155 2.81 2.17 1.01
C MET A 155 2.94 2.81 -0.36
N ILE A 156 4.17 2.90 -0.87
CA ILE A 156 4.50 3.59 -2.11
C ILE A 156 5.29 2.64 -3.00
N ALA A 157 5.05 2.71 -4.30
CA ALA A 157 5.75 1.91 -5.29
C ALA A 157 6.53 2.80 -6.27
N PHE A 158 7.73 2.38 -6.62
CA PHE A 158 8.59 3.03 -7.61
C PHE A 158 9.08 2.01 -8.64
N ALA A 159 9.33 2.51 -9.85
CA ALA A 159 9.95 1.74 -10.92
C ALA A 159 11.48 1.63 -10.77
N ASP A 160 12.11 2.62 -10.13
CA ASP A 160 13.56 2.77 -10.02
C ASP A 160 13.97 2.88 -8.54
N PRO A 161 14.89 2.03 -8.03
CA PRO A 161 15.36 2.09 -6.65
C PRO A 161 16.05 3.41 -6.33
N LYS A 162 16.71 4.05 -7.30
CA LYS A 162 17.33 5.36 -7.08
C LYS A 162 16.30 6.43 -6.74
N ASN A 163 15.18 6.44 -7.45
CA ASN A 163 14.11 7.39 -7.21
C ASN A 163 13.41 7.16 -5.87
N ALA A 164 13.25 5.90 -5.46
CA ALA A 164 12.72 5.56 -4.14
C ALA A 164 13.63 6.08 -3.00
N VAL A 165 14.95 5.91 -3.13
CA VAL A 165 15.90 6.40 -2.13
C VAL A 165 15.95 7.93 -2.12
N ARG A 166 15.97 8.60 -3.28
CA ARG A 166 15.91 10.07 -3.36
C ARG A 166 14.62 10.64 -2.77
N PHE A 167 13.49 9.97 -2.99
CA PHE A 167 12.22 10.28 -2.34
C PHE A 167 12.38 10.24 -0.80
N ALA A 168 12.92 9.15 -0.28
CA ALA A 168 13.09 8.97 1.15
C ALA A 168 14.01 10.05 1.76
N THR A 169 15.15 10.33 1.12
CA THR A 169 16.08 11.38 1.53
C THR A 169 15.43 12.77 1.48
N ASP A 170 14.62 13.06 0.46
CA ASP A 170 13.90 14.34 0.36
C ASP A 170 12.86 14.53 1.47
N VAL A 171 12.14 13.46 1.84
CA VAL A 171 11.20 13.50 2.97
C VAL A 171 11.95 13.79 4.27
N GLN A 172 13.03 13.07 4.56
CA GLN A 172 13.82 13.31 5.78
C GLN A 172 14.40 14.72 5.82
N ARG A 173 14.96 15.20 4.70
CA ARG A 173 15.49 16.55 4.57
C ARG A 173 14.41 17.61 4.84
N ALA A 174 13.24 17.49 4.23
CA ALA A 174 12.16 18.46 4.42
C ALA A 174 11.62 18.50 5.86
N LEU A 175 11.66 17.37 6.58
CA LEU A 175 11.31 17.31 8.00
C LEU A 175 12.41 17.95 8.87
N ALA A 176 13.67 17.67 8.56
CA ALA A 176 14.83 18.18 9.30
C ALA A 176 15.09 19.68 9.09
N GLU A 177 14.73 20.25 7.94
CA GLU A 177 14.92 21.68 7.63
C GLU A 177 14.13 22.62 8.57
N ASN A 178 12.98 22.18 9.06
CA ASN A 178 12.18 22.96 10.01
C ASN A 178 11.42 22.06 11.00
N PRO A 179 12.11 21.49 12.00
CA PRO A 179 11.51 20.52 12.91
C PRO A 179 10.30 21.09 13.67
N GLN A 180 10.33 22.38 14.02
CA GLN A 180 9.25 23.03 14.77
C GLN A 180 7.96 23.13 13.95
N ARG A 181 8.06 23.36 12.63
CA ARG A 181 6.92 23.34 11.71
C ARG A 181 6.20 21.98 11.73
N TRP A 182 6.95 20.91 11.96
CA TRP A 182 6.49 19.53 11.97
C TRP A 182 6.29 18.97 13.38
N GLN A 183 6.34 19.82 14.42
CA GLN A 183 6.18 19.40 15.82
C GLN A 183 7.19 18.32 16.23
N ALA A 184 8.38 18.36 15.61
CA ALA A 184 9.46 17.41 15.79
C ALA A 184 9.08 15.94 15.55
N ILE A 185 8.06 15.66 14.74
CA ILE A 185 7.79 14.27 14.32
C ILE A 185 9.01 13.70 13.62
N ARG A 186 9.23 12.41 13.84
CA ARG A 186 10.27 11.64 13.16
C ARG A 186 9.61 10.55 12.34
N VAL A 187 10.05 10.39 11.11
CA VAL A 187 9.46 9.42 10.17
C VAL A 187 10.46 8.31 9.94
N ARG A 188 9.97 7.07 9.98
CA ARG A 188 10.76 5.89 9.63
C ARG A 188 10.50 5.56 8.18
N ILE A 189 11.52 5.22 7.41
CA ILE A 189 11.37 4.84 6.01
C ILE A 189 12.16 3.57 5.72
N GLY A 190 11.49 2.58 5.13
CA GLY A 190 12.14 1.36 4.64
C GLY A 190 11.91 1.17 3.15
N VAL A 191 12.96 0.78 2.44
CA VAL A 191 12.93 0.53 1.00
C VAL A 191 13.39 -0.89 0.70
N HIS A 192 12.59 -1.62 -0.05
CA HIS A 192 12.96 -2.92 -0.58
C HIS A 192 12.60 -3.03 -2.05
N MET A 193 13.31 -3.88 -2.78
CA MET A 193 12.97 -4.18 -4.16
C MET A 193 12.95 -5.69 -4.39
N GLY A 194 11.98 -6.11 -5.18
CA GLY A 194 11.80 -7.50 -5.54
C GLY A 194 11.13 -7.65 -6.90
N THR A 195 10.73 -8.86 -7.24
CA THR A 195 10.12 -9.18 -8.53
C THR A 195 8.63 -9.38 -8.38
N SER A 196 7.84 -8.50 -8.99
CA SER A 196 6.41 -8.69 -9.21
C SER A 196 6.20 -9.70 -10.34
N VAL A 197 6.45 -10.98 -10.05
CA VAL A 197 6.26 -12.04 -11.05
C VAL A 197 4.77 -12.28 -11.25
N ARG A 198 4.27 -12.11 -12.48
CA ARG A 198 2.88 -12.46 -12.90
C ARG A 198 2.54 -13.96 -12.79
N ARG A 199 3.49 -14.79 -12.36
CA ARG A 199 3.44 -16.25 -12.29
C ARG A 199 3.84 -16.69 -10.88
N GLY A 200 2.87 -16.72 -9.97
CA GLY A 200 3.10 -17.17 -8.59
C GLY A 200 2.79 -16.04 -7.62
N ASP A 201 1.58 -16.13 -7.06
CA ASP A 201 0.99 -15.15 -6.16
C ASP A 201 1.79 -14.89 -4.87
N ASP A 202 2.79 -15.71 -4.57
CA ASP A 202 3.51 -15.74 -3.29
C ASP A 202 4.68 -14.75 -3.21
N LEU A 203 5.34 -14.45 -4.34
CA LEU A 203 6.53 -13.57 -4.37
C LEU A 203 6.18 -12.13 -3.99
N PHE A 204 5.04 -11.64 -4.47
CA PHE A 204 4.58 -10.30 -4.14
C PHE A 204 4.31 -10.12 -2.65
N GLY A 205 3.70 -11.14 -2.01
CA GLY A 205 3.41 -11.10 -0.57
C GLY A 205 4.69 -11.08 0.28
N LEU A 206 5.73 -11.79 -0.15
CA LEU A 206 7.02 -11.83 0.52
C LEU A 206 7.76 -10.49 0.40
N ASP A 207 7.83 -9.92 -0.80
CA ASP A 207 8.51 -8.63 -1.05
C ASP A 207 7.83 -7.48 -0.29
N VAL A 208 6.49 -7.48 -0.22
CA VAL A 208 5.73 -6.51 0.59
C VAL A 208 6.04 -6.69 2.08
N ALA A 209 6.04 -7.92 2.57
CA ALA A 209 6.37 -8.21 3.97
C ALA A 209 7.81 -7.78 4.29
N MET A 210 8.77 -8.09 3.42
CA MET A 210 10.16 -7.65 3.52
C MET A 210 10.24 -6.13 3.62
N ALA A 211 9.62 -5.39 2.68
CA ALA A 211 9.63 -3.93 2.70
C ALA A 211 9.08 -3.34 4.01
N ALA A 212 7.98 -3.90 4.51
CA ALA A 212 7.38 -3.50 5.78
C ALA A 212 8.31 -3.80 6.98
N ARG A 213 9.02 -4.92 6.95
CA ARG A 213 9.99 -5.29 8.00
C ARG A 213 11.24 -4.44 7.95
N VAL A 214 11.74 -4.07 6.77
CA VAL A 214 12.83 -3.10 6.62
C VAL A 214 12.43 -1.77 7.25
N ALA A 215 11.24 -1.25 6.96
CA ALA A 215 10.77 0.00 7.55
C ALA A 215 10.56 -0.11 9.07
N GLY A 216 10.13 -1.27 9.56
CA GLY A 216 9.99 -1.54 10.99
C GLY A 216 11.32 -1.63 11.76
N GLN A 217 12.46 -1.80 11.07
CA GLN A 217 13.80 -1.74 11.67
C GLN A 217 14.41 -0.34 11.68
N ALA A 218 13.84 0.61 10.93
CA ALA A 218 14.37 1.96 10.85
C ALA A 218 14.00 2.74 12.14
N ASP A 219 14.91 3.57 12.62
CA ASP A 219 14.60 4.54 13.67
C ASP A 219 13.90 5.79 13.11
N GLY A 220 13.23 6.56 13.96
CA GLY A 220 12.65 7.84 13.55
C GLY A 220 13.71 8.79 13.00
N GLY A 221 13.55 9.20 11.73
CA GLY A 221 14.52 10.03 11.00
C GLY A 221 15.47 9.22 10.11
N GLU A 222 15.37 7.89 10.14
CA GLU A 222 16.22 6.99 9.37
C GLU A 222 15.56 6.54 8.05
N VAL A 223 16.41 6.29 7.06
CA VAL A 223 16.06 5.53 5.85
C VAL A 223 16.88 4.25 5.86
N LEU A 224 16.22 3.10 5.94
CA LEU A 224 16.86 1.79 5.75
C LEU A 224 16.51 1.22 4.39
N VAL A 225 17.50 0.60 3.74
CA VAL A 225 17.31 -0.13 2.49
C VAL A 225 17.76 -1.57 2.63
N SER A 226 17.02 -2.50 2.05
CA SER A 226 17.45 -3.89 1.94
C SER A 226 18.70 -4.02 1.06
N GLU A 227 19.47 -5.09 1.23
CA GLU A 227 20.64 -5.38 0.39
C GLU A 227 20.41 -5.27 -1.13
N PRO A 228 19.34 -5.84 -1.74
CA PRO A 228 19.09 -5.67 -3.18
C PRO A 228 19.00 -4.21 -3.63
N VAL A 229 18.39 -3.34 -2.81
CA VAL A 229 18.31 -1.91 -3.08
C VAL A 229 19.68 -1.27 -2.91
N GLY A 230 20.40 -1.63 -1.84
CA GLY A 230 21.77 -1.17 -1.58
C GLY A 230 22.67 -1.41 -2.79
N GLU A 231 22.75 -2.65 -3.26
CA GLU A 231 23.53 -3.03 -4.44
C GLU A 231 23.11 -2.27 -5.71
N ALA A 232 21.80 -2.07 -5.90
CA ALA A 232 21.28 -1.34 -7.05
C ALA A 232 21.64 0.15 -7.03
N VAL A 233 21.77 0.77 -5.85
CA VAL A 233 22.04 2.21 -5.72
C VAL A 233 23.52 2.56 -5.52
N ARG A 234 24.37 1.62 -5.09
CA ARG A 234 25.82 1.82 -4.92
C ARG A 234 26.53 2.50 -6.09
N PRO A 235 26.21 2.22 -7.38
CA PRO A 235 26.88 2.87 -8.50
C PRO A 235 26.57 4.38 -8.63
N PHE A 236 25.58 4.89 -7.90
CA PHE A 236 25.16 6.29 -7.99
C PHE A 236 25.80 7.11 -6.86
N GLY A 237 26.73 8.00 -7.23
CA GLY A 237 27.50 8.81 -6.26
C GLY A 237 26.71 9.83 -5.44
N ASP A 238 25.41 10.02 -5.73
CA ASP A 238 24.50 10.88 -4.96
C ASP A 238 23.74 10.14 -3.85
N VAL A 239 23.99 8.84 -3.66
CA VAL A 239 23.45 8.04 -2.56
C VAL A 239 24.60 7.43 -1.78
N VAL A 240 24.69 7.76 -0.50
CA VAL A 240 25.73 7.24 0.40
C VAL A 240 25.09 6.24 1.36
N LEU A 241 25.63 5.02 1.38
CA LEU A 241 25.21 3.97 2.31
C LEU A 241 26.16 3.92 3.50
N GLY A 242 25.60 3.83 4.71
CA GLY A 242 26.38 3.61 5.92
C GLY A 242 26.75 2.14 6.12
N ALA A 243 27.30 1.84 7.29
CA ALA A 243 27.73 0.49 7.63
C ALA A 243 26.54 -0.50 7.61
N PRO A 244 26.71 -1.71 7.02
CA PRO A 244 25.66 -2.72 7.00
C PRO A 244 25.27 -3.13 8.41
N ARG A 245 23.97 -3.39 8.60
CA ARG A 245 23.39 -4.00 9.80
C ARG A 245 22.85 -5.36 9.45
N GLU A 246 23.31 -6.36 10.17
CA GLU A 246 22.80 -7.72 10.07
C GLU A 246 21.64 -7.89 11.07
N VAL A 247 20.45 -8.27 10.59
CA VAL A 247 19.23 -8.33 11.39
C VAL A 247 18.37 -9.55 11.05
N GLU A 248 17.67 -10.06 12.05
CA GLU A 248 16.64 -11.09 11.87
C GLU A 248 15.27 -10.42 11.72
N LEU A 249 14.56 -10.71 10.63
CA LEU A 249 13.27 -10.08 10.35
C LEU A 249 12.12 -11.04 10.66
N LYS A 250 11.19 -10.62 11.52
CA LYS A 250 10.06 -11.45 11.95
C LYS A 250 9.27 -12.02 10.76
N GLY A 251 9.21 -13.35 10.71
CA GLY A 251 8.46 -14.10 9.70
C GLY A 251 9.20 -14.30 8.38
N LEU A 252 10.47 -13.87 8.30
CA LEU A 252 11.35 -14.11 7.18
C LEU A 252 12.50 -15.02 7.66
N PRO A 253 12.88 -16.05 6.89
CA PRO A 253 13.88 -17.00 7.32
C PRO A 253 15.30 -16.41 7.18
N GLY A 254 16.07 -16.54 8.25
CA GLY A 254 17.49 -16.22 8.28
C GLY A 254 17.79 -14.74 8.46
N SER A 255 19.09 -14.46 8.38
CA SER A 255 19.63 -13.13 8.60
C SER A 255 19.60 -12.30 7.33
N HIS A 256 19.36 -11.00 7.48
CA HIS A 256 19.23 -10.03 6.40
C HIS A 256 20.15 -8.84 6.63
N VAL A 257 20.77 -8.35 5.56
CA VAL A 257 21.59 -7.15 5.61
C VAL A 257 20.77 -5.93 5.18
N LEU A 258 20.76 -4.92 6.05
CA LEU A 258 20.18 -3.62 5.79
C LEU A 258 21.26 -2.54 5.77
N TYR A 259 21.05 -1.51 4.97
CA TYR A 259 21.96 -0.36 4.88
C TYR A 259 21.21 0.93 5.25
N PRO A 260 21.73 1.73 6.19
CA PRO A 260 21.22 3.08 6.39
C PRO A 260 21.67 3.98 5.22
N VAL A 261 20.80 4.87 4.78
CA VAL A 261 21.16 5.92 3.81
C VAL A 261 21.60 7.15 4.59
N LEU A 262 22.84 7.58 4.37
CA LEU A 262 23.42 8.73 5.05
C LEU A 262 23.01 10.03 4.36
N ALA A 263 22.80 11.07 5.17
CA ALA A 263 22.63 12.42 4.64
C ALA A 263 23.97 12.94 4.10
N GLU A 264 23.94 13.84 3.10
CA GLU A 264 25.17 14.46 2.55
C GLU A 264 26.06 15.13 3.61
N ARG A 265 25.50 15.50 4.78
CA ARG A 265 26.28 16.05 5.91
C ARG A 265 27.09 15.01 6.68
N GLU A 266 26.72 13.74 6.61
CA GLU A 266 27.39 12.63 7.30
C GLU A 266 28.42 11.92 6.40
N ALA A 267 28.37 12.17 5.10
CA ALA A 267 29.27 11.61 4.09
C ALA A 267 30.64 12.31 4.00
N GLY A 268 30.98 13.17 4.97
CA GLY A 268 32.21 13.95 4.97
C GLY A 268 33.46 13.11 5.22
N VAL A 269 34.19 12.81 4.15
CA VAL A 269 35.66 12.70 4.11
C VAL A 269 36.17 13.77 3.15
#